data_AF-A0A5C7AJ78-F1
#
_entry.id   AF-A0A5C7AJ78-F1
#
_cell.length_a   1.000
_cell.length_b   1.000
_cell.length_c   1.000
_cell.angle_alpha   90.00
_cell.angle_beta   90.00
_cell.angle_gamma   90.00
#
_symmetry.space_group_name_H-M   'P 1'
#
loop_
_entity.id
_entity.type
_entity.pdbx_description
1 polymer ?
#
loop_
_entity_poly.entity_id
_entity_poly.type
_entity_poly.pdbx_seq_one_letter_code
_entity_poly.pdbx_strand_id
1 'polypeptide(L)'
;MKVCLLIPDGIGIRNYLYSDIIPLLQESNVDVAVWHSLDPSVMKEAERLNPQVNFENYAFQFYKEDPLPRFLRDCVGYGRLKVNAKMEGNPTILDNWLPKKNFKGKISNYFAEIMGGSFTDLDKITKVDTIIQHQHRKSAAYRKYKEDLKRINPDILFCTHQREPNAGVAMLAAQDLGIRTVAAIFSWDNLPKGRLPMRATNYLVWSEYMEEELLKYFPDIKKEDIQIVGTPQFDFYSNQKLIKSRAEFAEENGLDPQKRWICYSGDDSLTSPHDPIYLNDIGEALQNQQDIEVLFRPVPVEGFERYQSVLDKFPFIKTLVPKWKKGEFWNKYFPYPEDIAVLVNLAYHADVVLNVGSTMALDFSQFDKPGVYVNYEVVPDHPWSIKRVYQFQHFRTFADLDAVGWINSPEEILSTIRKAIDTPAEIAKDRLLWRDRIVYQDQKSSSSSRIVDFLISTSKL
;
A
#
# COMPACT_ATOMS: atom_id res chain seq x y z
N MET A 1 12.32 -17.28 -22.23
CA MET A 1 11.14 -17.05 -21.37
C MET A 1 10.97 -15.56 -21.26
N LYS A 2 9.75 -15.04 -21.35
CA LYS A 2 9.43 -13.61 -21.24
C LYS A 2 8.41 -13.34 -20.14
N VAL A 3 8.75 -12.44 -19.23
CA VAL A 3 7.85 -11.91 -18.19
C VAL A 3 7.42 -10.50 -18.58
N CYS A 4 6.12 -10.28 -18.65
CA CYS A 4 5.54 -8.95 -18.82
C CYS A 4 5.00 -8.43 -17.48
N LEU A 5 5.61 -7.36 -16.97
CA LEU A 5 5.11 -6.62 -15.80
C LEU A 5 4.01 -5.67 -16.26
N LEU A 6 2.77 -5.94 -15.83
CA LEU A 6 1.63 -5.05 -16.02
C LEU A 6 1.56 -4.06 -14.85
N ILE A 7 1.92 -2.81 -15.12
CA ILE A 7 1.93 -1.71 -14.14
C ILE A 7 0.87 -0.69 -14.54
N PRO A 8 -0.40 -0.88 -14.12
CA PRO A 8 -1.49 -0.10 -14.67
C PRO A 8 -1.50 1.32 -14.10
N ASP A 9 -0.95 1.56 -12.91
CA ASP A 9 -0.82 2.89 -12.31
C ASP A 9 0.36 2.98 -11.32
N GLY A 10 0.48 4.11 -10.61
CA GLY A 10 1.63 4.42 -9.76
C GLY A 10 1.80 3.57 -8.51
N ILE A 11 0.78 2.78 -8.12
CA ILE A 11 0.80 1.93 -6.93
C ILE A 11 1.97 0.93 -6.95
N GLY A 12 2.25 0.35 -8.12
CA GLY A 12 3.26 -0.70 -8.27
C GLY A 12 4.69 -0.21 -8.45
N ILE A 13 4.93 1.11 -8.62
CA ILE A 13 6.24 1.61 -9.05
C ILE A 13 7.34 1.29 -8.04
N ARG A 14 7.17 1.71 -6.78
CA ARG A 14 8.18 1.50 -5.73
C ARG A 14 8.56 0.03 -5.58
N ASN A 15 7.55 -0.85 -5.55
CA ASN A 15 7.74 -2.24 -5.17
C ASN A 15 8.21 -3.12 -6.33
N TYR A 16 7.88 -2.79 -7.58
CA TYR A 16 8.10 -3.71 -8.70
C TYR A 16 8.91 -3.12 -9.85
N LEU A 17 8.97 -1.79 -9.98
CA LEU A 17 9.77 -1.12 -11.01
C LEU A 17 11.11 -0.64 -10.46
N TYR A 18 11.16 -0.20 -9.21
CA TYR A 18 12.38 0.32 -8.57
C TYR A 18 13.11 -0.69 -7.67
N SER A 19 12.52 -1.86 -7.43
CA SER A 19 13.16 -2.95 -6.69
C SER A 19 14.06 -3.78 -7.60
N ASP A 20 14.74 -4.77 -7.02
CA ASP A 20 15.67 -5.64 -7.73
C ASP A 20 14.97 -6.68 -8.64
N ILE A 21 13.64 -6.70 -8.73
CA ILE A 21 12.90 -7.70 -9.52
C ILE A 21 13.35 -7.74 -10.98
N ILE A 22 13.43 -6.58 -11.65
CA ILE A 22 13.83 -6.55 -13.06
C ILE A 22 15.31 -6.97 -13.23
N PRO A 23 16.29 -6.41 -12.49
CA PRO A 23 17.66 -6.92 -12.51
C PRO A 23 17.77 -8.45 -12.31
N LEU A 24 17.10 -8.99 -11.28
CA LEU A 24 17.15 -10.41 -10.95
C LEU A 24 16.52 -11.32 -12.03
N LEU A 25 15.44 -10.86 -12.69
CA LEU A 25 14.87 -11.57 -13.85
C LEU A 25 15.90 -11.65 -15.00
N GLN A 26 16.61 -10.56 -15.28
CA GLN A 26 17.59 -10.52 -16.37
C GLN A 26 18.85 -11.33 -16.08
N GLU A 27 19.34 -11.27 -14.83
CA GLU A 27 20.43 -12.14 -14.36
C GLU A 27 20.07 -13.63 -14.52
N SER A 28 18.77 -13.95 -14.45
CA SER A 28 18.21 -15.30 -14.68
C SER A 28 17.94 -15.62 -16.16
N ASN A 29 18.43 -14.80 -17.11
CA ASN A 29 18.19 -14.92 -18.55
C ASN A 29 16.69 -14.92 -18.94
N VAL A 30 15.88 -14.10 -18.26
CA VAL A 30 14.47 -13.88 -18.59
C VAL A 30 14.31 -12.55 -19.32
N ASP A 31 13.64 -12.58 -20.47
CA ASP A 31 13.28 -11.36 -21.20
C ASP A 31 12.20 -10.61 -20.42
N VAL A 32 12.37 -9.28 -20.28
CA VAL A 32 11.43 -8.46 -19.52
C VAL A 32 10.72 -7.48 -20.45
N ALA A 33 9.40 -7.45 -20.33
CA ALA A 33 8.56 -6.41 -20.91
C ALA A 33 7.83 -5.66 -19.77
N VAL A 34 7.61 -4.36 -19.95
CA VAL A 34 6.82 -3.53 -19.05
C VAL A 34 5.64 -2.96 -19.83
N TRP A 35 4.44 -3.33 -19.43
CA TRP A 35 3.19 -2.84 -20.02
C TRP A 35 2.49 -1.89 -19.06
N HIS A 36 2.52 -0.59 -19.36
CA HIS A 36 2.23 0.43 -18.35
C HIS A 36 1.53 1.68 -18.87
N SER A 37 0.83 2.39 -17.97
CA SER A 37 0.21 3.70 -18.29
C SER A 37 0.98 4.90 -17.69
N LEU A 38 2.11 4.61 -17.06
CA LEU A 38 2.96 5.57 -16.33
C LEU A 38 3.47 6.71 -17.22
N ASP A 39 3.71 7.84 -16.58
CA ASP A 39 4.33 9.00 -17.22
C ASP A 39 5.76 8.66 -17.71
N PRO A 40 6.19 9.13 -18.90
CA PRO A 40 7.53 8.87 -19.43
C PRO A 40 8.68 9.21 -18.47
N SER A 41 8.50 10.19 -17.56
CA SER A 41 9.51 10.50 -16.55
C SER A 41 9.75 9.33 -15.59
N VAL A 42 8.72 8.56 -15.23
CA VAL A 42 8.86 7.38 -14.36
C VAL A 42 9.78 6.36 -15.01
N MET A 43 9.59 6.12 -16.30
CA MET A 43 10.39 5.13 -17.03
C MET A 43 11.85 5.55 -17.12
N LYS A 44 12.11 6.84 -17.34
CA LYS A 44 13.47 7.40 -17.26
C LYS A 44 14.09 7.22 -15.88
N GLU A 45 13.31 7.38 -14.81
CA GLU A 45 13.80 7.12 -13.45
C GLU A 45 14.14 5.64 -13.23
N ALA A 46 13.30 4.73 -13.72
CA ALA A 46 13.54 3.29 -13.65
C ALA A 46 14.80 2.87 -14.44
N GLU A 47 14.97 3.41 -15.65
CA GLU A 47 16.17 3.21 -16.48
C GLU A 47 17.41 3.82 -15.82
N ARG A 48 17.28 4.99 -15.16
CA ARG A 48 18.39 5.62 -14.42
C ARG A 48 18.85 4.79 -13.23
N LEU A 49 17.92 4.15 -12.51
CA LEU A 49 18.25 3.29 -11.38
C LEU A 49 19.01 2.03 -11.80
N ASN A 50 18.68 1.50 -12.97
CA ASN A 50 19.23 0.26 -13.48
C ASN A 50 19.71 0.45 -14.93
N PRO A 51 20.79 1.23 -15.18
CA PRO A 51 21.23 1.57 -16.53
C PRO A 51 21.69 0.35 -17.35
N GLN A 52 22.04 -0.74 -16.67
CA GLN A 52 22.41 -2.01 -17.29
C GLN A 52 21.20 -2.87 -17.70
N VAL A 53 19.99 -2.50 -17.28
CA VAL A 53 18.78 -3.28 -17.51
C VAL A 53 18.08 -2.84 -18.79
N ASN A 54 17.73 -3.81 -19.63
CA ASN A 54 17.04 -3.58 -20.90
C ASN A 54 15.66 -4.25 -20.90
N PHE A 55 14.56 -3.51 -20.81
CA PHE A 55 13.22 -4.09 -20.96
C PHE A 55 12.45 -3.47 -22.13
N GLU A 56 11.60 -4.27 -22.76
CA GLU A 56 10.69 -3.77 -23.79
C GLU A 56 9.59 -2.93 -23.12
N ASN A 57 9.28 -1.76 -23.69
CA ASN A 57 8.27 -0.87 -23.14
C ASN A 57 7.02 -0.85 -24.04
N TYR A 58 5.85 -1.11 -23.45
CA TYR A 58 4.56 -1.06 -24.10
C TYR A 58 3.57 -0.15 -23.34
N ALA A 59 2.81 0.64 -24.10
CA ALA A 59 1.75 1.47 -23.52
C ALA A 59 0.51 0.64 -23.14
N PHE A 60 0.06 0.77 -21.90
CA PHE A 60 -1.22 0.25 -21.40
C PHE A 60 -2.29 1.33 -21.49
N GLN A 61 -3.28 1.12 -22.37
CA GLN A 61 -4.35 2.07 -22.61
C GLN A 61 -5.58 1.72 -21.79
N PHE A 62 -6.16 2.70 -21.10
CA PHE A 62 -7.42 2.51 -20.41
C PHE A 62 -8.61 2.61 -21.35
N TYR A 63 -9.55 1.68 -21.18
CA TYR A 63 -10.84 1.73 -21.88
C TYR A 63 -11.97 1.96 -20.87
N LYS A 64 -12.99 2.67 -21.33
CA LYS A 64 -14.21 2.87 -20.56
C LYS A 64 -14.93 1.52 -20.42
N GLU A 65 -15.06 1.05 -19.18
CA GLU A 65 -15.82 -0.16 -18.85
C GLU A 65 -17.29 -0.04 -19.29
N ASP A 66 -17.83 -1.11 -19.89
CA ASP A 66 -19.23 -1.16 -20.33
C ASP A 66 -20.20 -1.00 -19.14
N PRO A 67 -21.39 -0.39 -19.32
CA PRO A 67 -22.29 -0.07 -18.21
C PRO A 67 -22.72 -1.28 -17.36
N LEU A 68 -22.97 -2.42 -18.01
CA LEU A 68 -23.45 -3.63 -17.32
C LEU A 68 -22.38 -4.27 -16.41
N PRO A 69 -21.17 -4.65 -16.88
CA PRO A 69 -20.14 -5.18 -15.98
C PRO A 69 -19.77 -4.19 -14.88
N ARG A 70 -19.73 -2.88 -15.18
CA ARG A 70 -19.51 -1.83 -14.16
C ARG A 70 -20.57 -1.88 -13.06
N PHE A 71 -21.85 -1.94 -13.43
CA PHE A 71 -22.95 -2.01 -12.47
C PHE A 71 -22.90 -3.30 -11.64
N LEU A 72 -22.68 -4.45 -12.28
CA LEU A 72 -22.54 -5.74 -11.58
C LEU A 72 -21.35 -5.75 -10.63
N ARG A 73 -20.22 -5.14 -11.02
CA ARG A 73 -19.03 -4.99 -10.16
C ARG A 73 -19.35 -4.14 -8.92
N ASP A 74 -20.16 -3.10 -9.06
CA ASP A 74 -20.62 -2.31 -7.91
C ASP A 74 -21.55 -3.13 -6.99
N CYS A 75 -22.44 -3.95 -7.54
CA CYS A 75 -23.26 -4.89 -6.76
C CYS A 75 -22.39 -5.90 -5.99
N VAL A 76 -21.38 -6.49 -6.65
CA VAL A 76 -20.40 -7.39 -6.04
C VAL A 76 -19.63 -6.68 -4.94
N GLY A 77 -19.16 -5.45 -5.19
CA GLY A 77 -18.43 -4.65 -4.21
C GLY A 77 -19.24 -4.44 -2.93
N TYR A 78 -20.47 -3.95 -3.05
CA TYR A 78 -21.35 -3.75 -1.90
C TYR A 78 -21.70 -5.06 -1.19
N GLY A 79 -22.11 -6.09 -1.94
CA GLY A 79 -22.47 -7.38 -1.36
C GLY A 79 -21.30 -8.05 -0.63
N ARG A 80 -20.08 -7.95 -1.17
CA ARG A 80 -18.88 -8.50 -0.52
C ARG A 80 -18.53 -7.75 0.76
N LEU A 81 -18.60 -6.42 0.76
CA LEU A 81 -18.42 -5.63 1.99
C LEU A 81 -19.43 -6.02 3.07
N LYS A 82 -20.71 -6.23 2.71
CA LYS A 82 -21.77 -6.64 3.64
C LYS A 82 -21.52 -8.03 4.22
N VAL A 83 -21.18 -9.02 3.37
CA VAL A 83 -20.89 -10.39 3.81
C VAL A 83 -19.65 -10.40 4.70
N ASN A 84 -18.58 -9.71 4.31
CA ASN A 84 -17.35 -9.61 5.09
C ASN A 84 -17.58 -8.92 6.44
N ALA A 85 -18.32 -7.80 6.47
CA ALA A 85 -18.68 -7.13 7.72
C ALA A 85 -19.42 -8.03 8.70
N LYS A 86 -20.36 -8.85 8.19
CA LYS A 86 -21.08 -9.84 9.01
C LYS A 86 -20.16 -10.95 9.48
N MET A 87 -19.29 -11.46 8.61
CA MET A 87 -18.36 -12.56 8.90
C MET A 87 -17.36 -12.19 10.00
N GLU A 88 -16.86 -10.95 9.98
CA GLU A 88 -15.93 -10.45 11.00
C GLU A 88 -16.61 -9.89 12.25
N GLY A 89 -17.94 -9.73 12.22
CA GLY A 89 -18.64 -8.93 13.22
C GLY A 89 -18.15 -7.48 13.29
N ASN A 90 -17.63 -6.95 12.18
CA ASN A 90 -17.00 -5.62 12.13
C ASN A 90 -17.69 -4.71 11.10
N PRO A 91 -18.55 -3.78 11.56
CA PRO A 91 -19.28 -2.90 10.66
C PRO A 91 -18.38 -1.87 9.94
N THR A 92 -17.15 -1.62 10.42
CA THR A 92 -16.22 -0.69 9.74
C THR A 92 -15.86 -1.09 8.32
N ILE A 93 -16.00 -2.38 7.98
CA ILE A 93 -15.75 -2.85 6.63
C ILE A 93 -16.69 -2.13 5.65
N LEU A 94 -17.94 -1.88 6.03
CA LEU A 94 -18.93 -1.16 5.21
C LEU A 94 -18.58 0.32 4.97
N ASP A 95 -17.72 0.93 5.81
CA ASP A 95 -17.28 2.32 5.64
C ASP A 95 -16.51 2.51 4.30
N ASN A 96 -16.07 1.40 3.68
CA ASN A 96 -15.42 1.39 2.36
C ASN A 96 -16.40 1.50 1.18
N TRP A 97 -17.71 1.48 1.43
CA TRP A 97 -18.73 1.76 0.40
C TRP A 97 -18.92 3.27 0.24
N LEU A 98 -18.23 3.85 -0.74
CA LEU A 98 -18.25 5.30 -0.96
C LEU A 98 -19.38 5.72 -1.92
N PRO A 99 -20.18 6.75 -1.57
CA PRO A 99 -21.25 7.22 -2.43
C PRO A 99 -20.70 7.93 -3.68
N LYS A 100 -21.26 7.62 -4.85
CA LYS A 100 -20.94 8.34 -6.09
C LYS A 100 -21.47 9.78 -6.04
N LYS A 101 -20.67 10.73 -6.55
CA LYS A 101 -20.97 12.17 -6.45
C LYS A 101 -22.08 12.64 -7.41
N ASN A 102 -22.14 12.14 -8.65
CA ASN A 102 -23.10 12.59 -9.65
C ASN A 102 -24.45 11.86 -9.58
N PHE A 103 -25.53 12.48 -10.09
CA PHE A 103 -26.91 11.97 -9.98
C PHE A 103 -27.09 10.56 -10.57
N LYS A 104 -26.58 10.31 -11.79
CA LYS A 104 -26.62 8.98 -12.43
C LYS A 104 -25.90 7.93 -11.58
N GLY A 105 -24.77 8.30 -10.99
CA GLY A 105 -23.98 7.46 -10.09
C GLY A 105 -24.72 7.15 -8.79
N LYS A 106 -25.41 8.13 -8.19
CA LYS A 106 -26.23 7.89 -6.97
C LYS A 106 -27.35 6.89 -7.24
N ILE A 107 -28.05 7.02 -8.37
CA ILE A 107 -29.07 6.06 -8.80
C ILE A 107 -28.45 4.67 -8.97
N SER A 108 -27.30 4.59 -9.66
CA SER A 108 -26.58 3.33 -9.84
C SER A 108 -26.16 2.70 -8.51
N ASN A 109 -25.68 3.48 -7.53
CA ASN A 109 -25.32 2.98 -6.21
C ASN A 109 -26.56 2.47 -5.47
N TYR A 110 -27.67 3.20 -5.49
CA TYR A 110 -28.92 2.77 -4.86
C TYR A 110 -29.39 1.39 -5.36
N PHE A 111 -29.41 1.19 -6.68
CA PHE A 111 -29.76 -0.12 -7.24
C PHE A 111 -28.70 -1.20 -6.97
N ALA A 112 -27.42 -0.82 -6.91
CA ALA A 112 -26.36 -1.74 -6.54
C ALA A 112 -26.46 -2.18 -5.07
N GLU A 113 -26.91 -1.31 -4.17
CA GLU A 113 -27.19 -1.65 -2.77
C GLU A 113 -28.36 -2.62 -2.63
N ILE A 114 -29.44 -2.41 -3.40
CA ILE A 114 -30.59 -3.34 -3.41
C ILE A 114 -30.17 -4.71 -3.93
N MET A 115 -29.52 -4.75 -5.10
CA MET A 115 -29.12 -6.00 -5.74
C MET A 115 -28.01 -6.70 -4.95
N GLY A 116 -26.92 -5.99 -4.65
CA GLY A 116 -25.79 -6.51 -3.88
C GLY A 116 -26.18 -6.86 -2.45
N GLY A 117 -27.13 -6.15 -1.86
CA GLY A 117 -27.67 -6.45 -0.53
C GLY A 117 -28.43 -7.77 -0.46
N SER A 118 -28.87 -8.32 -1.60
CA SER A 118 -29.48 -9.65 -1.68
C SER A 118 -28.45 -10.80 -1.67
N PHE A 119 -27.16 -10.50 -1.83
CA PHE A 119 -26.10 -11.51 -1.77
C PHE A 119 -25.91 -11.95 -0.31
N THR A 120 -26.16 -13.23 -0.05
CA THR A 120 -26.16 -13.82 1.31
C THR A 120 -24.85 -14.49 1.68
N ASP A 121 -24.02 -14.80 0.70
CA ASP A 121 -22.83 -15.64 0.80
C ASP A 121 -21.85 -15.30 -0.33
N LEU A 122 -20.60 -15.75 -0.19
CA LEU A 122 -19.54 -15.49 -1.17
C LEU A 122 -19.74 -16.27 -2.49
N ASP A 123 -20.42 -17.41 -2.47
CA ASP A 123 -20.66 -18.24 -3.67
C ASP A 123 -21.54 -17.52 -4.69
N LYS A 124 -22.61 -16.86 -4.24
CA LYS A 124 -23.45 -16.01 -5.11
C LYS A 124 -22.64 -14.89 -5.72
N ILE A 125 -21.73 -14.29 -4.95
CA ILE A 125 -20.86 -13.21 -5.44
C ILE A 125 -19.93 -13.74 -6.53
N THR A 126 -19.30 -14.90 -6.32
CA THR A 126 -18.45 -15.56 -7.32
C THR A 126 -19.19 -15.89 -8.62
N LYS A 127 -20.46 -16.29 -8.54
CA LYS A 127 -21.30 -16.50 -9.73
C LYS A 127 -21.51 -15.20 -10.52
N VAL A 128 -21.72 -14.07 -9.84
CA VAL A 128 -21.84 -12.77 -10.49
C VAL A 128 -20.49 -12.32 -11.07
N ASP A 129 -19.37 -12.55 -10.39
CA ASP A 129 -18.02 -12.33 -10.93
C ASP A 129 -17.81 -13.09 -12.25
N THR A 130 -18.30 -14.33 -12.36
CA THR A 130 -18.24 -15.13 -13.60
C THR A 130 -19.03 -14.46 -14.74
N ILE A 131 -20.22 -13.89 -14.43
CA ILE A 131 -21.02 -13.15 -15.41
C ILE A 131 -20.28 -11.88 -15.86
N ILE A 132 -19.65 -11.15 -14.93
CA ILE A 132 -18.84 -9.96 -15.22
C ILE A 132 -17.70 -10.33 -16.19
N GLN A 133 -16.96 -11.41 -15.93
CA GLN A 133 -15.91 -11.88 -16.82
C GLN A 133 -16.43 -12.25 -18.21
N HIS A 134 -17.56 -12.94 -18.32
CA HIS A 134 -18.17 -13.25 -19.62
C HIS A 134 -18.55 -11.98 -20.40
N GLN A 135 -19.04 -10.95 -19.71
CA GLN A 135 -19.35 -9.66 -20.33
C GLN A 135 -18.08 -8.91 -20.76
N HIS A 136 -17.01 -8.95 -19.96
CA HIS A 136 -15.72 -8.35 -20.35
C HIS A 136 -15.14 -8.96 -21.62
N ARG A 137 -15.31 -10.26 -21.87
CA ARG A 137 -14.87 -10.92 -23.13
C ARG A 137 -15.51 -10.32 -24.39
N LYS A 138 -16.64 -9.63 -24.26
CA LYS A 138 -17.34 -8.95 -25.36
C LYS A 138 -16.89 -7.51 -25.55
N SER A 139 -16.14 -6.95 -24.61
CA SER A 139 -15.74 -5.54 -24.61
C SER A 139 -14.67 -5.22 -25.66
N ALA A 140 -14.58 -3.95 -26.05
CA ALA A 140 -13.50 -3.46 -26.90
C ALA A 140 -12.12 -3.58 -26.22
N ALA A 141 -12.07 -3.33 -24.91
CA ALA A 141 -10.87 -3.44 -24.10
C ALA A 141 -10.26 -4.84 -24.20
N TYR A 142 -11.06 -5.88 -24.00
CA TYR A 142 -10.62 -7.27 -24.09
C TYR A 142 -10.01 -7.60 -25.46
N ARG A 143 -10.65 -7.17 -26.56
CA ARG A 143 -10.11 -7.41 -27.92
C ARG A 143 -8.76 -6.74 -28.10
N LYS A 144 -8.61 -5.49 -27.64
CA LYS A 144 -7.33 -4.76 -27.75
C LYS A 144 -6.23 -5.33 -26.87
N TYR A 145 -6.53 -5.65 -25.61
CA TYR A 145 -5.58 -6.33 -24.75
C TYR A 145 -5.15 -7.70 -25.29
N LYS A 146 -6.06 -8.45 -25.91
CA LYS A 146 -5.74 -9.72 -26.57
C LYS A 146 -4.80 -9.52 -27.78
N GLU A 147 -4.99 -8.46 -28.56
CA GLU A 147 -4.08 -8.08 -29.66
C GLU A 147 -2.70 -7.66 -29.12
N ASP A 148 -2.67 -6.80 -28.09
CA ASP A 148 -1.44 -6.35 -27.46
C ASP A 148 -0.64 -7.52 -26.87
N LEU A 149 -1.30 -8.44 -26.17
CA LEU A 149 -0.66 -9.62 -25.58
C LEU A 149 -0.07 -10.55 -26.65
N LYS A 150 -0.71 -10.70 -27.81
CA LYS A 150 -0.14 -11.46 -28.94
C LYS A 150 1.12 -10.78 -29.52
N ARG A 151 1.17 -9.45 -29.51
CA ARG A 151 2.34 -8.68 -29.94
C ARG A 151 3.48 -8.78 -28.93
N ILE A 152 3.17 -8.60 -27.64
CA ILE A 152 4.14 -8.68 -26.54
C ILE A 152 4.68 -10.11 -26.40
N ASN A 153 3.80 -11.10 -26.63
CA ASN A 153 4.06 -12.54 -26.55
C ASN A 153 4.76 -12.98 -25.24
N PRO A 154 4.20 -12.67 -24.05
CA PRO A 154 4.79 -13.08 -22.79
C PRO A 154 4.39 -14.52 -22.41
N ASP A 155 5.28 -15.22 -21.70
CA ASP A 155 4.96 -16.49 -21.05
C ASP A 155 4.20 -16.25 -19.73
N ILE A 156 4.51 -15.14 -19.06
CA ILE A 156 3.87 -14.73 -17.80
C ILE A 156 3.46 -13.26 -17.87
N LEU A 157 2.21 -12.97 -17.50
CA LEU A 157 1.72 -11.62 -17.21
C LEU A 157 1.66 -11.41 -15.69
N PHE A 158 2.53 -10.57 -15.15
CA PHE A 158 2.59 -10.24 -13.72
C PHE A 158 2.00 -8.86 -13.46
N CYS A 159 0.82 -8.80 -12.83
CA CYS A 159 0.17 -7.55 -12.44
C CYS A 159 0.61 -7.10 -11.04
N THR A 160 1.08 -5.86 -10.93
CA THR A 160 1.73 -5.33 -9.73
C THR A 160 0.78 -4.96 -8.59
N HIS A 161 -0.53 -4.94 -8.86
CA HIS A 161 -1.57 -4.88 -7.82
C HIS A 161 -2.91 -5.35 -8.36
N GLN A 162 -3.82 -5.68 -7.46
CA GLN A 162 -5.06 -6.36 -7.77
C GLN A 162 -6.29 -5.44 -8.00
N ARG A 163 -6.09 -4.12 -7.97
CA ARG A 163 -7.19 -3.14 -7.77
C ARG A 163 -7.78 -2.53 -9.04
N GLU A 164 -7.06 -2.53 -10.15
CA GLU A 164 -7.49 -1.82 -11.36
C GLU A 164 -8.35 -2.71 -12.28
N PRO A 165 -9.63 -2.35 -12.56
CA PRO A 165 -10.50 -3.14 -13.42
C PRO A 165 -9.97 -3.39 -14.84
N ASN A 166 -9.33 -2.41 -15.48
CA ASN A 166 -8.77 -2.61 -16.83
C ASN A 166 -7.66 -3.66 -16.83
N ALA A 167 -6.81 -3.67 -15.80
CA ALA A 167 -5.80 -4.71 -15.63
C ALA A 167 -6.47 -6.09 -15.45
N GLY A 168 -7.61 -6.15 -14.76
CA GLY A 168 -8.41 -7.38 -14.67
C GLY A 168 -8.90 -7.90 -16.02
N VAL A 169 -9.29 -7.01 -16.95
CA VAL A 169 -9.67 -7.41 -18.32
C VAL A 169 -8.45 -7.91 -19.12
N ALA A 170 -7.28 -7.31 -18.91
CA ALA A 170 -6.04 -7.75 -19.53
C ALA A 170 -5.60 -9.14 -19.01
N MET A 171 -5.70 -9.38 -17.70
CA MET A 171 -5.45 -10.68 -17.08
C MET A 171 -6.41 -11.76 -17.62
N LEU A 172 -7.69 -11.41 -17.79
CA LEU A 172 -8.67 -12.31 -18.41
C LEU A 172 -8.31 -12.66 -19.86
N ALA A 173 -7.86 -11.67 -20.64
CA ALA A 173 -7.41 -11.89 -22.01
C ALA A 173 -6.16 -12.77 -22.08
N ALA A 174 -5.22 -12.62 -21.13
CA ALA A 174 -4.03 -13.45 -21.01
C ALA A 174 -4.37 -14.91 -20.68
N GLN A 175 -5.26 -15.15 -19.72
CA GLN A 175 -5.73 -16.51 -19.39
C GLN A 175 -6.38 -17.19 -20.59
N ASP A 176 -7.24 -16.48 -21.33
CA ASP A 176 -7.89 -17.00 -22.55
C ASP A 176 -6.89 -17.23 -23.72
N LEU A 177 -5.64 -16.75 -23.60
CA LEU A 177 -4.53 -17.04 -24.51
C LEU A 177 -3.61 -18.16 -24.00
N GLY A 178 -3.87 -18.71 -22.80
CA GLY A 178 -3.01 -19.70 -22.16
C GLY A 178 -1.76 -19.10 -21.49
N ILE A 179 -1.70 -17.77 -21.32
CA ILE A 179 -0.60 -17.08 -20.64
C ILE A 179 -0.82 -17.19 -19.12
N ARG A 180 0.23 -17.57 -18.38
CA ARG A 180 0.18 -17.63 -16.92
C ARG A 180 0.00 -16.22 -16.35
N THR A 181 -0.91 -16.05 -15.40
CA THR A 181 -1.20 -14.74 -14.81
C THR A 181 -0.91 -14.72 -13.32
N VAL A 182 -0.10 -13.76 -12.89
CA VAL A 182 0.30 -13.60 -11.49
C VAL A 182 -0.15 -12.22 -11.02
N ALA A 183 -0.77 -12.13 -9.85
CA ALA A 183 -1.17 -10.84 -9.27
C ALA A 183 -0.56 -10.65 -7.88
N ALA A 184 0.09 -9.51 -7.66
CA ALA A 184 0.46 -9.11 -6.32
C ALA A 184 -0.74 -8.52 -5.56
N ILE A 185 -0.90 -8.93 -4.31
CA ILE A 185 -1.85 -8.29 -3.39
C ILE A 185 -1.16 -7.08 -2.75
N PHE A 186 -1.72 -5.89 -2.98
CA PHE A 186 -1.05 -4.63 -2.68
C PHE A 186 -0.71 -4.44 -1.20
N SER A 187 -1.61 -4.78 -0.27
CA SER A 187 -1.39 -4.69 1.18
C SER A 187 -2.51 -5.41 1.95
N TRP A 188 -2.27 -5.71 3.22
CA TRP A 188 -3.15 -6.52 4.08
C TRP A 188 -4.48 -5.83 4.41
N ASP A 189 -4.50 -4.50 4.43
CA ASP A 189 -5.72 -3.75 4.70
C ASP A 189 -6.75 -3.76 3.56
N ASN A 190 -6.45 -4.34 2.38
CA ASN A 190 -7.33 -4.32 1.22
C ASN A 190 -8.28 -5.51 1.10
N LEU A 191 -7.91 -6.70 1.62
CA LEU A 191 -8.70 -7.92 1.43
C LEU A 191 -10.06 -7.86 2.14
N PRO A 192 -10.16 -7.40 3.41
CA PRO A 192 -11.46 -7.24 4.07
C PRO A 192 -12.40 -6.29 3.32
N LYS A 193 -11.82 -5.30 2.60
CA LYS A 193 -12.52 -4.27 1.82
C LYS A 193 -13.05 -4.80 0.47
N GLY A 194 -12.90 -6.09 0.17
CA GLY A 194 -13.39 -6.71 -1.07
C GLY A 194 -12.67 -6.25 -2.34
N ARG A 195 -11.46 -5.69 -2.21
CA ARG A 195 -10.71 -5.07 -3.31
C ARG A 195 -9.91 -6.12 -4.11
N LEU A 196 -10.63 -6.97 -4.84
CA LEU A 196 -10.06 -7.93 -5.80
C LEU A 196 -10.95 -8.06 -7.05
N PRO A 197 -11.11 -6.99 -7.86
CA PRO A 197 -11.89 -7.04 -9.10
C PRO A 197 -11.30 -7.95 -10.19
N MET A 198 -10.05 -8.38 -10.07
CA MET A 198 -9.38 -9.26 -11.02
C MET A 198 -9.21 -10.69 -10.48
N ARG A 199 -9.15 -11.66 -11.38
CA ARG A 199 -8.69 -13.02 -11.08
C ARG A 199 -7.38 -13.30 -11.80
N ALA A 200 -6.47 -13.98 -11.12
CA ALA A 200 -5.19 -14.43 -11.62
C ALA A 200 -5.07 -15.94 -11.40
N THR A 201 -4.18 -16.61 -12.13
CA THR A 201 -3.87 -18.03 -11.87
C THR A 201 -3.04 -18.19 -10.61
N ASN A 202 -2.24 -17.18 -10.23
CA ASN A 202 -1.50 -17.17 -8.98
C ASN A 202 -1.53 -15.81 -8.27
N TYR A 203 -1.38 -15.84 -6.96
CA TYR A 203 -1.41 -14.65 -6.09
C TYR A 203 -0.16 -14.57 -5.22
N LEU A 204 0.45 -13.39 -5.17
CA LEU A 204 1.59 -13.12 -4.29
C LEU A 204 1.12 -12.32 -3.08
N VAL A 205 1.34 -12.85 -1.89
CA VAL A 205 0.89 -12.27 -0.61
C VAL A 205 2.06 -12.01 0.33
N TRP A 206 1.86 -11.11 1.29
CA TRP A 206 2.94 -10.66 2.17
C TRP A 206 3.26 -11.64 3.29
N SER A 207 2.26 -12.36 3.82
CA SER A 207 2.45 -13.24 4.98
C SER A 207 1.36 -14.31 5.02
N GLU A 208 1.51 -15.26 5.94
CA GLU A 208 0.49 -16.26 6.26
C GLU A 208 -0.85 -15.60 6.63
N TYR A 209 -0.82 -14.49 7.40
CA TYR A 209 -2.03 -13.74 7.73
C TYR A 209 -2.80 -13.28 6.48
N MET A 210 -2.09 -12.81 5.46
CA MET A 210 -2.72 -12.38 4.20
C MET A 210 -3.18 -13.57 3.34
N GLU A 211 -2.49 -14.70 3.36
CA GLU A 211 -2.97 -15.96 2.76
C GLU A 211 -4.31 -16.38 3.37
N GLU A 212 -4.41 -16.38 4.71
CA GLU A 212 -5.63 -16.73 5.43
C GLU A 212 -6.79 -15.79 5.09
N GLU A 213 -6.55 -14.47 5.06
CA GLU A 213 -7.57 -13.50 4.66
C GLU A 213 -8.00 -13.69 3.20
N LEU A 214 -7.06 -14.00 2.29
CA LEU A 214 -7.39 -14.21 0.88
C LEU A 214 -8.31 -15.43 0.72
N LEU A 215 -7.98 -16.55 1.36
CA LEU A 215 -8.82 -17.76 1.35
C LEU A 215 -10.18 -17.53 2.02
N LYS A 216 -10.22 -16.75 3.10
CA LYS A 216 -11.45 -16.42 3.83
C LYS A 216 -12.41 -15.55 3.01
N TYR A 217 -11.92 -14.50 2.37
CA TYR A 217 -12.76 -13.54 1.64
C TYR A 217 -13.00 -13.89 0.17
N PHE A 218 -12.21 -14.81 -0.39
CA PHE A 218 -12.27 -15.25 -1.79
C PHE A 218 -12.14 -16.78 -1.87
N PRO A 219 -13.17 -17.53 -1.43
CA PRO A 219 -13.12 -18.99 -1.34
C PRO A 219 -13.03 -19.70 -2.70
N ASP A 220 -13.16 -18.95 -3.80
CA ASP A 220 -12.91 -19.42 -5.16
C ASP A 220 -11.41 -19.52 -5.50
N ILE A 221 -10.52 -18.98 -4.66
CA ILE A 221 -9.07 -19.10 -4.78
C ILE A 221 -8.61 -20.31 -3.97
N LYS A 222 -7.72 -21.11 -4.56
CA LYS A 222 -7.16 -22.29 -3.89
C LYS A 222 -5.84 -21.95 -3.21
N LYS A 223 -5.51 -22.71 -2.15
CA LYS A 223 -4.28 -22.50 -1.40
C LYS A 223 -3.03 -22.69 -2.26
N GLU A 224 -3.02 -23.70 -3.13
CA GLU A 224 -1.91 -23.96 -4.05
C GLU A 224 -1.63 -22.84 -5.07
N ASP A 225 -2.60 -21.93 -5.27
CA ASP A 225 -2.45 -20.79 -6.17
C ASP A 225 -1.82 -19.57 -5.47
N ILE A 226 -1.60 -19.63 -4.15
CA ILE A 226 -1.09 -18.53 -3.34
C ILE A 226 0.38 -18.80 -2.99
N GLN A 227 1.21 -17.77 -3.15
CA GLN A 227 2.61 -17.80 -2.72
C GLN A 227 2.88 -16.65 -1.75
N ILE A 228 3.38 -17.00 -0.57
CA ILE A 228 3.88 -16.04 0.41
C ILE A 228 5.29 -15.59 -0.03
N VAL A 229 5.46 -14.29 -0.26
CA VAL A 229 6.72 -13.71 -0.74
C VAL A 229 7.20 -12.51 0.08
N GLY A 230 6.42 -12.01 1.04
CA GLY A 230 6.69 -10.69 1.65
C GLY A 230 6.25 -9.55 0.74
N THR A 231 6.91 -8.39 0.86
CA THR A 231 6.70 -7.28 -0.07
C THR A 231 8.01 -6.54 -0.34
N PRO A 232 8.32 -6.22 -1.62
CA PRO A 232 9.57 -5.54 -1.96
C PRO A 232 9.76 -4.16 -1.32
N GLN A 233 8.69 -3.51 -0.83
CA GLN A 233 8.81 -2.21 -0.17
C GLN A 233 9.75 -2.23 1.05
N PHE A 234 9.90 -3.40 1.71
CA PHE A 234 10.76 -3.55 2.87
C PHE A 234 12.16 -4.05 2.51
N ASP A 235 12.40 -4.54 1.29
CA ASP A 235 13.74 -4.93 0.82
C ASP A 235 14.72 -3.74 0.91
N PHE A 236 14.25 -2.52 0.64
CA PHE A 236 15.04 -1.30 0.70
C PHE A 236 15.65 -1.01 2.09
N TYR A 237 15.03 -1.46 3.19
CA TYR A 237 15.52 -1.22 4.54
C TYR A 237 16.71 -2.11 4.90
N SER A 238 16.88 -3.21 4.18
CA SER A 238 18.06 -4.08 4.29
C SER A 238 19.24 -3.58 3.43
N ASN A 239 19.00 -2.64 2.50
CA ASN A 239 20.01 -2.16 1.57
C ASN A 239 20.93 -1.11 2.22
N GLN A 240 22.11 -1.55 2.66
CA GLN A 240 23.12 -0.70 3.28
C GLN A 240 23.60 0.46 2.39
N LYS A 241 23.47 0.35 1.06
CA LYS A 241 23.84 1.44 0.14
C LYS A 241 22.91 2.65 0.22
N LEU A 242 21.70 2.47 0.76
CA LEU A 242 20.74 3.57 0.97
C LEU A 242 20.97 4.31 2.28
N ILE A 243 21.68 3.72 3.24
CA ILE A 243 21.91 4.30 4.56
C ILE A 243 23.09 5.28 4.48
N LYS A 244 22.81 6.54 4.84
CA LYS A 244 23.81 7.61 4.96
C LYS A 244 24.32 7.70 6.39
N SER A 245 25.46 8.35 6.59
CA SER A 245 25.88 8.71 7.94
C SER A 245 24.88 9.69 8.57
N ARG A 246 24.80 9.69 9.91
CA ARG A 246 23.92 10.62 10.64
C ARG A 246 24.25 12.08 10.32
N ALA A 247 25.53 12.41 10.18
CA ALA A 247 25.98 13.77 9.86
C ALA A 247 25.54 14.21 8.45
N GLU A 248 25.70 13.36 7.43
CA GLU A 248 25.24 13.66 6.07
C GLU A 248 23.72 13.85 6.01
N PHE A 249 22.95 12.94 6.65
CA PHE A 249 21.50 13.09 6.69
C PHE A 249 21.05 14.34 7.45
N ALA A 250 21.79 14.73 8.50
CA ALA A 250 21.52 15.96 9.23
C ALA A 250 21.74 17.20 8.36
N GLU A 251 22.89 17.28 7.68
CA GLU A 251 23.27 18.39 6.82
C GLU A 251 22.27 18.60 5.69
N GLU A 252 21.88 17.53 5.00
CA GLU A 252 20.93 17.59 3.87
C GLU A 252 19.53 18.09 4.26
N ASN A 253 19.15 17.91 5.53
CA ASN A 253 17.79 18.18 6.00
C ASN A 253 17.72 19.29 7.08
N GLY A 254 18.83 19.99 7.32
CA GLY A 254 18.90 21.09 8.29
C GLY A 254 18.62 20.66 9.73
N LEU A 255 19.13 19.49 10.12
CA LEU A 255 19.00 18.91 11.46
C LEU A 255 20.31 19.06 12.25
N ASP A 256 20.21 18.94 13.57
CA ASP A 256 21.36 18.83 14.46
C ASP A 256 21.67 17.34 14.72
N PRO A 257 22.85 16.83 14.32
CA PRO A 257 23.20 15.42 14.52
C PRO A 257 23.37 15.02 15.99
N GLN A 258 23.51 15.98 16.93
CA GLN A 258 23.62 15.70 18.37
C GLN A 258 22.27 15.55 19.05
N LYS A 259 21.19 16.03 18.43
CA LYS A 259 19.83 15.93 18.99
C LYS A 259 19.21 14.58 18.70
N ARG A 260 18.23 14.22 19.52
CA ARG A 260 17.30 13.11 19.29
C ARG A 260 16.31 13.52 18.23
N TRP A 261 16.01 12.62 17.31
CA TRP A 261 15.12 12.90 16.19
C TRP A 261 13.88 12.06 16.32
N ILE A 262 12.71 12.66 16.23
CA ILE A 262 11.46 11.92 16.16
C ILE A 262 10.75 12.24 14.85
N CYS A 263 10.03 11.29 14.29
CA CYS A 263 9.24 11.52 13.09
C CYS A 263 7.77 11.69 13.46
N TYR A 264 7.12 12.75 12.98
CA TYR A 264 5.66 12.78 12.85
C TYR A 264 5.31 12.54 11.39
N SER A 265 4.69 11.39 11.09
CA SER A 265 4.18 11.11 9.76
C SER A 265 2.75 11.64 9.64
N GLY A 266 2.61 12.74 8.91
CA GLY A 266 1.32 13.34 8.62
C GLY A 266 0.49 12.48 7.67
N ASP A 267 -0.83 12.56 7.84
CA ASP A 267 -1.81 11.83 7.06
C ASP A 267 -2.63 12.78 6.17
N ASP A 268 -3.54 12.27 5.33
CA ASP A 268 -4.41 13.11 4.49
C ASP A 268 -5.66 13.62 5.22
N SER A 269 -6.30 14.63 4.65
CA SER A 269 -7.48 15.29 5.23
C SER A 269 -8.74 14.41 5.26
N LEU A 270 -8.80 13.34 4.45
CA LEU A 270 -9.91 12.41 4.42
C LEU A 270 -9.78 11.36 5.53
N THR A 271 -8.57 10.85 5.75
CA THR A 271 -8.30 9.79 6.73
C THR A 271 -7.94 10.30 8.12
N SER A 272 -7.40 11.52 8.23
CA SER A 272 -7.11 12.21 9.50
C SER A 272 -7.35 13.74 9.33
N PRO A 273 -8.60 14.23 9.40
CA PRO A 273 -8.89 15.65 9.25
C PRO A 273 -8.28 16.52 10.35
N HIS A 274 -8.04 15.95 11.55
CA HIS A 274 -7.51 16.67 12.71
C HIS A 274 -5.99 16.53 12.90
N ASP A 275 -5.29 15.93 11.94
CA ASP A 275 -3.85 15.70 11.99
C ASP A 275 -3.00 16.93 12.37
N PRO A 276 -3.31 18.17 11.92
CA PRO A 276 -2.59 19.36 12.37
C PRO A 276 -2.73 19.66 13.87
N ILE A 277 -3.86 19.30 14.48
CA ILE A 277 -4.07 19.50 15.92
C ILE A 277 -3.16 18.56 16.71
N TYR A 278 -3.05 17.30 16.29
CA TYR A 278 -2.11 16.35 16.91
C TYR A 278 -0.66 16.81 16.79
N LEU A 279 -0.25 17.33 15.62
CA LEU A 279 1.09 17.92 15.47
C LEU A 279 1.28 19.15 16.38
N ASN A 280 0.25 19.99 16.55
CA ASN A 280 0.30 21.12 17.48
C ASN A 280 0.48 20.66 18.92
N ASP A 281 -0.26 19.66 19.38
CA ASP A 281 -0.15 19.14 20.74
C ASP A 281 1.25 18.56 20.99
N ILE A 282 1.83 17.90 19.99
CA ILE A 282 3.22 17.45 20.02
C ILE A 282 4.20 18.63 20.11
N GLY A 283 3.96 19.69 19.34
CA GLY A 283 4.71 20.93 19.42
C GLY A 283 4.67 21.55 20.82
N GLU A 284 3.48 21.66 21.42
CA GLU A 284 3.29 22.18 22.78
C GLU A 284 4.03 21.36 23.83
N ALA A 285 3.92 20.03 23.75
CA ALA A 285 4.55 19.12 24.71
C ALA A 285 6.09 19.14 24.63
N LEU A 286 6.65 19.40 23.45
CA LEU A 286 8.09 19.32 23.19
C LEU A 286 8.82 20.65 23.13
N GLN A 287 8.13 21.80 23.13
CA GLN A 287 8.77 23.13 22.96
C GLN A 287 9.90 23.45 23.96
N ASN A 288 9.89 22.82 25.13
CA ASN A 288 10.91 22.98 26.18
C ASN A 288 12.00 21.89 26.16
N GLN A 289 11.94 20.94 25.21
CA GLN A 289 12.90 19.83 25.08
C GLN A 289 13.98 20.20 24.07
N GLN A 290 15.08 20.78 24.54
CA GLN A 290 16.15 21.32 23.68
C GLN A 290 16.95 20.24 22.93
N ASP A 291 16.94 19.01 23.43
CA ASP A 291 17.62 17.85 22.88
C ASP A 291 16.81 17.12 21.80
N ILE A 292 15.57 17.53 21.49
CA ILE A 292 14.69 16.87 20.52
C ILE A 292 14.43 17.77 19.30
N GLU A 293 14.47 17.18 18.11
CA GLU A 293 13.91 17.75 16.88
C GLU A 293 12.84 16.84 16.30
N VAL A 294 11.79 17.46 15.76
CA VAL A 294 10.67 16.75 15.15
C VAL A 294 10.81 16.85 13.64
N LEU A 295 10.95 15.72 12.96
CA LEU A 295 10.85 15.63 11.52
C LEU A 295 9.39 15.40 11.14
N PHE A 296 8.73 16.46 10.68
CA PHE A 296 7.39 16.37 10.14
C PHE A 296 7.44 15.92 8.68
N ARG A 297 6.96 14.71 8.39
CA ARG A 297 6.83 14.20 7.02
C ARG A 297 5.35 14.22 6.61
N PRO A 298 4.90 15.18 5.79
CA PRO A 298 3.51 15.19 5.32
C PRO A 298 3.22 14.02 4.40
N VAL A 299 1.93 13.68 4.25
CA VAL A 299 1.48 12.69 3.27
C VAL A 299 1.84 13.15 1.85
N PRO A 300 2.33 12.27 0.96
CA PRO A 300 2.81 12.69 -0.37
C PRO A 300 1.73 13.13 -1.35
N VAL A 301 0.47 12.77 -1.11
CA VAL A 301 -0.66 12.95 -2.05
C VAL A 301 -1.48 14.20 -1.78
N GLU A 302 -1.18 14.91 -0.69
CA GLU A 302 -1.77 16.19 -0.30
C GLU A 302 -0.64 17.18 -0.01
N GLY A 303 -0.91 18.48 -0.13
CA GLY A 303 0.01 19.49 0.41
C GLY A 303 -0.02 19.50 1.94
N PHE A 304 0.78 20.40 2.53
CA PHE A 304 0.86 20.55 3.99
C PHE A 304 0.45 21.95 4.46
N GLU A 305 -0.26 22.71 3.62
CA GLU A 305 -0.72 24.06 3.93
C GLU A 305 -1.59 24.09 5.20
N ARG A 306 -2.34 23.02 5.46
CA ARG A 306 -3.15 22.84 6.69
C ARG A 306 -2.33 22.76 7.99
N TYR A 307 -1.02 22.57 7.90
CA TYR A 307 -0.10 22.52 9.04
C TYR A 307 0.68 23.84 9.23
N GLN A 308 0.55 24.82 8.33
CA GLN A 308 1.44 25.99 8.30
C GLN A 308 1.43 26.76 9.63
N SER A 309 0.27 26.94 10.26
CA SER A 309 0.17 27.61 11.56
C SER A 309 0.96 26.91 12.67
N VAL A 310 1.07 25.59 12.61
CA VAL A 310 1.83 24.79 13.57
C VAL A 310 3.33 24.88 13.29
N LEU A 311 3.70 24.82 12.01
CA LEU A 311 5.10 24.92 11.58
C LEU A 311 5.69 26.30 11.88
N ASP A 312 4.91 27.37 11.69
CA ASP A 312 5.31 28.74 12.03
C ASP A 312 5.47 28.93 13.55
N LYS A 313 4.62 28.25 14.33
CA LYS A 313 4.62 28.32 15.79
C LYS A 313 5.78 27.55 16.43
N PHE A 314 6.22 26.44 15.82
CA PHE A 314 7.24 25.55 16.39
C PHE A 314 8.42 25.31 15.43
N PRO A 315 9.44 26.21 15.40
CA PRO A 315 10.57 26.12 14.45
C PRO A 315 11.50 24.90 14.62
N PHE A 316 11.39 24.16 15.74
CA PHE A 316 12.10 22.89 15.95
C PHE A 316 11.43 21.71 15.23
N ILE A 317 10.22 21.92 14.67
CA ILE A 317 9.58 21.00 13.73
C ILE A 317 10.15 21.29 12.33
N LYS A 318 10.94 20.35 11.81
CA LYS A 318 11.57 20.42 10.48
C LYS A 318 10.74 19.62 9.48
N THR A 319 10.28 20.28 8.42
CA THR A 319 9.46 19.62 7.39
C THR A 319 10.33 18.83 6.42
N LEU A 320 10.08 17.53 6.33
CA LEU A 320 10.70 16.61 5.39
C LEU A 320 9.71 16.24 4.28
N VAL A 321 9.57 17.12 3.29
CA VAL A 321 8.62 16.95 2.18
C VAL A 321 8.96 15.70 1.37
N PRO A 322 8.01 14.77 1.15
CA PRO A 322 8.23 13.63 0.26
C PRO A 322 8.63 14.06 -1.15
N LYS A 323 9.68 13.46 -1.70
CA LYS A 323 10.14 13.72 -3.07
C LYS A 323 9.30 12.88 -4.04
N TRP A 324 8.05 13.29 -4.25
CA TRP A 324 7.11 12.58 -5.12
C TRP A 324 6.76 13.42 -6.35
N LYS A 325 6.51 12.76 -7.48
CA LYS A 325 5.84 13.41 -8.60
C LYS A 325 4.35 13.48 -8.30
N LYS A 326 3.78 14.67 -8.40
CA LYS A 326 2.34 14.89 -8.26
C LYS A 326 1.60 14.36 -9.49
N GLY A 327 0.49 13.69 -9.26
CA GLY A 327 -0.46 13.26 -10.30
C GLY A 327 -1.79 13.99 -10.20
N GLU A 328 -2.58 13.97 -11.27
CA GLU A 328 -3.96 14.50 -11.23
C GLU A 328 -4.89 13.71 -10.29
N PHE A 329 -4.60 12.41 -10.14
CA PHE A 329 -5.36 11.47 -9.30
C PHE A 329 -4.41 10.73 -8.36
N TRP A 330 -4.90 10.25 -7.21
CA TRP A 330 -4.10 9.57 -6.18
C TRP A 330 -3.21 8.45 -6.73
N ASN A 331 -3.74 7.62 -7.63
CA ASN A 331 -2.99 6.51 -8.22
C ASN A 331 -1.96 6.94 -9.30
N LYS A 332 -1.88 8.23 -9.63
CA LYS A 332 -0.84 8.78 -10.51
C LYS A 332 0.29 9.48 -9.72
N TYR A 333 0.21 9.49 -8.40
CA TYR A 333 1.33 9.90 -7.55
C TYR A 333 2.35 8.77 -7.46
N PHE A 334 3.64 9.13 -7.45
CA PHE A 334 4.70 8.14 -7.27
C PHE A 334 5.95 8.75 -6.64
N PRO A 335 6.71 7.96 -5.85
CA PRO A 335 7.97 8.41 -5.27
C PRO A 335 9.04 8.56 -6.35
N TYR A 336 9.91 9.55 -6.22
CA TYR A 336 11.21 9.49 -6.87
C TYR A 336 12.10 8.49 -6.13
N PRO A 337 13.10 7.87 -6.80
CA PRO A 337 14.01 6.95 -6.14
C PRO A 337 14.73 7.56 -4.93
N GLU A 338 15.05 8.85 -4.98
CA GLU A 338 15.65 9.60 -3.87
C GLU A 338 14.76 9.64 -2.64
N ASP A 339 13.43 9.61 -2.79
CA ASP A 339 12.50 9.56 -1.66
C ASP A 339 12.60 8.25 -0.89
N ILE A 340 12.91 7.14 -1.58
CA ILE A 340 13.13 5.84 -0.93
C ILE A 340 14.32 5.94 0.02
N ALA A 341 15.43 6.52 -0.43
CA ALA A 341 16.59 6.75 0.41
C ALA A 341 16.27 7.67 1.59
N VAL A 342 15.49 8.75 1.37
CA VAL A 342 15.05 9.64 2.45
C VAL A 342 14.22 8.89 3.49
N LEU A 343 13.28 8.04 3.06
CA LEU A 343 12.42 7.28 3.97
C LEU A 343 13.21 6.21 4.75
N VAL A 344 14.14 5.50 4.11
CA VAL A 344 15.04 4.55 4.78
C VAL A 344 15.87 5.26 5.84
N ASN A 345 16.47 6.40 5.52
CA ASN A 345 17.28 7.18 6.48
C ASN A 345 16.43 7.78 7.61
N LEU A 346 15.21 8.22 7.32
CA LEU A 346 14.28 8.71 8.33
C LEU A 346 14.00 7.63 9.37
N ALA A 347 13.63 6.42 8.93
CA ALA A 347 13.43 5.27 9.82
C ALA A 347 14.74 4.85 10.51
N TYR A 348 15.87 4.90 9.82
CA TYR A 348 17.18 4.49 10.35
C TYR A 348 17.74 5.45 11.40
N HIS A 349 17.47 6.76 11.31
CA HIS A 349 18.08 7.76 12.19
C HIS A 349 17.15 8.38 13.25
N ALA A 350 15.83 8.41 13.02
CA ALA A 350 14.88 8.90 14.03
C ALA A 350 14.57 7.82 15.06
N ASP A 351 14.42 8.16 16.33
CA ASP A 351 14.25 7.21 17.44
C ASP A 351 12.85 6.57 17.50
N VAL A 352 11.82 7.31 17.06
CA VAL A 352 10.42 6.91 17.11
C VAL A 352 9.64 7.59 16.00
N VAL A 353 8.56 6.94 15.53
CA VAL A 353 7.57 7.54 14.65
C VAL A 353 6.21 7.69 15.33
N LEU A 354 5.62 8.86 15.19
CA LEU A 354 4.26 9.20 15.63
C LEU A 354 3.35 9.33 14.42
N ASN A 355 2.14 8.77 14.49
CA ASN A 355 1.12 8.92 13.46
C ASN A 355 -0.28 8.48 13.95
N VAL A 356 -1.28 8.52 13.06
CA VAL A 356 -2.65 8.05 13.29
C VAL A 356 -2.88 6.76 12.48
N GLY A 357 -2.27 5.64 12.89
CA GLY A 357 -2.57 4.34 12.27
C GLY A 357 -1.93 4.08 10.90
N SER A 358 -0.72 4.59 10.65
CA SER A 358 0.00 4.46 9.38
C SER A 358 0.93 3.24 9.33
N THR A 359 1.22 2.75 8.12
CA THR A 359 2.23 1.70 7.90
C THR A 359 3.64 2.10 8.34
N MET A 360 3.89 3.40 8.56
CA MET A 360 5.17 3.93 9.04
C MET A 360 5.71 3.23 10.30
N ALA A 361 4.84 2.70 11.17
CA ALA A 361 5.28 1.89 12.30
C ALA A 361 5.98 0.58 11.86
N LEU A 362 5.54 -0.03 10.75
CA LEU A 362 6.23 -1.18 10.12
C LEU A 362 7.53 -0.77 9.44
N ASP A 363 7.60 0.44 8.86
CA ASP A 363 8.83 0.97 8.28
C ASP A 363 9.90 1.20 9.38
N PHE A 364 9.51 1.72 10.55
CA PHE A 364 10.41 1.90 11.69
C PHE A 364 10.78 0.58 12.38
N SER A 365 9.88 -0.40 12.43
CA SER A 365 10.18 -1.71 13.01
C SER A 365 11.19 -2.53 12.19
N GLN A 366 11.50 -2.13 10.94
CA GLN A 366 12.64 -2.69 10.19
C GLN A 366 13.98 -2.46 10.91
N PHE A 367 14.07 -1.41 11.71
CA PHE A 367 15.25 -1.07 12.53
C PHE A 367 15.00 -1.23 14.03
N ASP A 368 14.01 -2.04 14.42
CA ASP A 368 13.59 -2.27 15.81
C ASP A 368 13.25 -0.99 16.59
N LYS A 369 12.60 -0.04 15.91
CA LYS A 369 12.17 1.23 16.52
C LYS A 369 10.67 1.26 16.77
N PRO A 370 10.24 1.86 17.89
CA PRO A 370 8.83 1.95 18.22
C PRO A 370 8.09 2.85 17.25
N GLY A 371 6.88 2.43 16.88
CA GLY A 371 5.82 3.31 16.40
C GLY A 371 4.88 3.67 17.55
N VAL A 372 4.41 4.91 17.59
CA VAL A 372 3.49 5.42 18.61
C VAL A 372 2.28 6.03 17.92
N TYR A 373 1.10 5.60 18.32
CA TYR A 373 -0.16 6.07 17.75
C TYR A 373 -0.87 7.03 18.69
N VAL A 374 -1.37 8.13 18.11
CA VAL A 374 -2.26 9.04 18.82
C VAL A 374 -3.63 8.39 18.96
N ASN A 375 -4.27 8.46 20.13
CA ASN A 375 -5.53 7.78 20.45
C ASN A 375 -6.42 8.63 21.38
N TYR A 376 -6.61 9.91 21.03
CA TYR A 376 -7.54 10.78 21.73
C TYR A 376 -8.31 11.68 20.77
N GLU A 377 -9.53 12.03 21.16
CA GLU A 377 -10.39 12.92 20.40
C GLU A 377 -9.99 14.37 20.69
N VAL A 378 -9.86 15.17 19.62
CA VAL A 378 -9.53 16.61 19.72
C VAL A 378 -10.72 17.51 19.40
N VAL A 379 -11.73 16.97 18.73
CA VAL A 379 -12.99 17.65 18.45
C VAL A 379 -14.13 16.74 18.91
N PRO A 380 -14.78 17.05 20.05
CA PRO A 380 -15.95 16.30 20.49
C PRO A 380 -17.05 16.27 19.43
N ASP A 381 -17.75 15.14 19.33
CA ASP A 381 -18.92 14.93 18.44
C ASP A 381 -18.67 15.15 16.94
N HIS A 382 -17.41 15.06 16.48
CA HIS A 382 -17.08 15.13 15.06
C HIS A 382 -17.45 13.82 14.31
N PRO A 383 -17.92 13.85 13.05
CA PRO A 383 -18.27 12.65 12.28
C PRO A 383 -17.10 11.69 12.05
N TRP A 384 -15.88 12.22 12.00
CA TRP A 384 -14.65 11.44 12.04
C TRP A 384 -14.21 11.29 13.49
N SER A 385 -13.87 10.06 13.89
CA SER A 385 -13.41 9.71 15.24
C SER A 385 -12.19 8.82 15.15
N ILE A 386 -11.15 9.14 15.91
CA ILE A 386 -9.93 8.32 15.97
C ILE A 386 -10.21 6.95 16.56
N LYS A 387 -11.16 6.87 17.52
CA LYS A 387 -11.60 5.59 18.09
C LYS A 387 -12.24 4.70 17.04
N ARG A 388 -12.94 5.27 16.06
CA ARG A 388 -13.52 4.53 14.93
C ARG A 388 -12.42 3.99 14.00
N VAL A 389 -11.35 4.74 13.77
CA VAL A 389 -10.20 4.32 12.94
C VAL A 389 -9.60 3.02 13.49
N TYR A 390 -9.31 2.95 14.79
CA TYR A 390 -8.74 1.74 15.41
C TYR A 390 -9.71 0.56 15.53
N GLN A 391 -10.97 0.72 15.09
CA GLN A 391 -11.90 -0.40 14.92
C GLN A 391 -11.77 -1.08 13.56
N PHE A 392 -11.04 -0.48 12.60
CA PHE A 392 -10.85 -1.04 11.27
C PHE A 392 -10.26 -2.45 11.32
N GLN A 393 -10.68 -3.30 10.38
CA GLN A 393 -10.37 -4.74 10.42
C GLN A 393 -8.87 -5.04 10.44
N HIS A 394 -8.05 -4.25 9.75
CA HIS A 394 -6.60 -4.48 9.72
C HIS A 394 -5.90 -4.25 11.06
N PHE A 395 -6.49 -3.52 12.01
CA PHE A 395 -5.95 -3.40 13.38
C PHE A 395 -6.19 -4.66 14.22
N ARG A 396 -6.97 -5.64 13.74
CA ARG A 396 -7.07 -6.96 14.41
C ARG A 396 -5.75 -7.72 14.40
N THR A 397 -4.82 -7.32 13.55
CA THR A 397 -3.45 -7.84 13.51
C THR A 397 -2.67 -7.53 14.80
N PHE A 398 -3.16 -6.60 15.63
CA PHE A 398 -2.59 -6.27 16.95
C PHE A 398 -3.05 -7.23 18.04
N ALA A 399 -3.98 -8.15 17.76
CA ALA A 399 -4.51 -9.07 18.76
C ALA A 399 -3.38 -9.77 19.52
N ASP A 400 -3.43 -9.65 20.85
CA ASP A 400 -2.47 -10.22 21.81
C ASP A 400 -1.04 -9.65 21.71
N LEU A 401 -0.84 -8.51 21.04
CA LEU A 401 0.46 -7.87 20.87
C LEU A 401 0.46 -6.42 21.40
N ASP A 402 1.52 -6.05 22.12
CA ASP A 402 1.94 -4.67 22.33
C ASP A 402 2.67 -4.17 21.07
N ALA A 403 1.93 -4.04 19.96
CA ALA A 403 2.49 -3.78 18.63
C ALA A 403 3.03 -2.35 18.45
N VAL A 404 2.41 -1.38 19.14
CA VAL A 404 2.71 0.07 19.06
C VAL A 404 2.51 0.71 20.43
N GLY A 405 3.17 1.84 20.67
CA GLY A 405 2.85 2.72 21.78
C GLY A 405 1.55 3.50 21.54
N TRP A 406 0.93 3.98 22.62
CA TRP A 406 -0.31 4.75 22.56
C TRP A 406 -0.18 6.05 23.34
N ILE A 407 -0.61 7.16 22.73
CA ILE A 407 -0.81 8.45 23.42
C ILE A 407 -2.31 8.63 23.55
N ASN A 408 -2.84 8.53 24.77
CA ASN A 408 -4.29 8.55 25.02
C ASN A 408 -4.80 9.90 25.51
N SER A 409 -3.90 10.89 25.68
CA SER A 409 -4.24 12.29 25.90
C SER A 409 -3.04 13.20 25.58
N PRO A 410 -3.25 14.52 25.38
CA PRO A 410 -2.15 15.47 25.18
C PRO A 410 -1.10 15.45 26.31
N GLU A 411 -1.52 15.20 27.55
CA GLU A 411 -0.63 15.15 28.72
C GLU A 411 0.34 13.96 28.70
N GLU A 412 0.00 12.88 27.99
CA GLU A 412 0.85 11.69 27.85
C GLU A 412 1.94 11.85 26.78
N ILE A 413 1.90 12.89 25.94
CA ILE A 413 2.80 13.03 24.80
C ILE A 413 4.26 13.00 25.22
N LEU A 414 4.67 13.88 26.15
CA LEU A 414 6.07 14.01 26.53
C LEU A 414 6.60 12.72 27.18
N SER A 415 5.85 12.14 28.11
CA SER A 415 6.27 10.93 28.82
C SER A 415 6.35 9.72 27.87
N THR A 416 5.41 9.60 26.92
CA THR A 416 5.41 8.52 25.93
C THR A 416 6.57 8.65 24.96
N ILE A 417 6.85 9.86 24.46
CA ILE A 417 7.99 10.11 23.57
C ILE A 417 9.31 9.87 24.30
N ARG A 418 9.47 10.35 25.54
CA ARG A 418 10.66 10.08 26.36
C ARG A 418 10.85 8.59 26.58
N LYS A 419 9.79 7.86 26.92
CA LYS A 419 9.85 6.40 27.03
C LYS A 419 10.29 5.73 25.72
N ALA A 420 9.79 6.19 24.57
CA ALA A 420 10.19 5.66 23.27
C ALA A 420 11.64 5.97 22.88
N ILE A 421 12.20 7.09 23.35
CA ILE A 421 13.60 7.48 23.09
C ILE A 421 14.57 6.81 24.07
N ASP A 422 14.26 6.86 25.36
CA ASP A 422 15.17 6.54 26.46
C ASP A 422 15.08 5.06 26.86
N THR A 423 13.88 4.45 26.77
CA THR A 423 13.63 3.03 27.08
C THR A 423 12.77 2.34 25.99
N PRO A 424 13.21 2.31 24.71
CA PRO A 424 12.42 1.78 23.57
C PRO A 424 11.99 0.32 23.71
N ALA A 425 12.67 -0.47 24.54
CA ALA A 425 12.30 -1.86 24.82
C ALA A 425 11.04 -1.98 25.71
N GLU A 426 10.57 -0.90 26.34
CA GLU A 426 9.44 -0.92 27.27
C GLU A 426 8.10 -0.45 26.66
N ILE A 427 8.11 -0.05 25.40
CA ILE A 427 6.95 0.43 24.63
C ILE A 427 6.92 -0.26 23.28
N ALA A 428 5.74 -0.61 22.76
CA ALA A 428 5.62 -1.36 21.51
C ALA A 428 6.47 -2.65 21.53
N LYS A 429 6.43 -3.40 22.65
CA LYS A 429 7.35 -4.52 22.93
C LYS A 429 7.31 -5.61 21.87
N ASP A 430 6.15 -5.78 21.25
CA ASP A 430 5.88 -6.82 20.27
C ASP A 430 5.92 -6.30 18.82
N ARG A 431 6.48 -5.11 18.57
CA ARG A 431 6.59 -4.50 17.24
C ARG A 431 7.21 -5.41 16.17
N LEU A 432 8.21 -6.22 16.54
CA LEU A 432 8.84 -7.18 15.63
C LEU A 432 7.92 -8.37 15.36
N LEU A 433 7.22 -8.87 16.39
CA LEU A 433 6.23 -9.93 16.23
C LEU A 433 5.06 -9.47 15.34
N TRP A 434 4.60 -8.23 15.52
CA TRP A 434 3.57 -7.64 14.66
C TRP A 434 4.07 -7.46 13.22
N ARG A 435 5.29 -6.95 13.04
CA ARG A 435 5.93 -6.86 11.73
C ARG A 435 5.95 -8.22 11.02
N ASP A 436 6.43 -9.26 11.70
CA ASP A 436 6.60 -10.60 11.12
C ASP A 436 5.25 -11.30 10.86
N ARG A 437 4.20 -10.96 11.64
CA ARG A 437 2.82 -11.38 11.37
C ARG A 437 2.29 -10.81 10.04
N ILE A 438 2.65 -9.58 9.70
CA ILE A 438 2.15 -8.88 8.51
C ILE A 438 3.06 -9.05 7.29
N VAL A 439 4.35 -9.24 7.52
CA VAL A 439 5.38 -9.23 6.50
C VAL A 439 6.28 -10.44 6.71
N TYR A 440 6.19 -11.40 5.79
CA TYR A 440 7.17 -12.47 5.73
C TYR A 440 8.54 -11.91 5.34
N GLN A 441 9.53 -12.20 6.18
CA GLN A 441 10.92 -11.86 5.96
C GLN A 441 11.78 -13.12 6.15
N ASP A 442 12.84 -13.21 5.35
CA ASP A 442 13.85 -14.26 5.44
C ASP A 442 15.23 -13.59 5.38
N GLN A 443 16.16 -14.06 6.21
CA GLN A 443 17.52 -13.51 6.24
C GLN A 443 18.33 -13.85 5.00
N LYS A 444 17.95 -14.92 4.28
CA LYS A 444 18.71 -15.44 3.14
C LYS A 444 18.21 -14.93 1.79
N SER A 445 16.98 -14.43 1.72
CA SER A 445 16.34 -13.99 0.48
C SER A 445 15.55 -12.69 0.68
N SER A 446 15.60 -11.80 -0.32
CA SER A 446 14.72 -10.62 -0.37
C SER A 446 13.34 -11.02 -0.91
N SER A 447 12.32 -10.19 -0.68
CA SER A 447 11.00 -10.40 -1.30
C SER A 447 11.10 -10.40 -2.82
N SER A 448 11.89 -9.50 -3.38
CA SER A 448 12.17 -9.43 -4.81
C SER A 448 12.73 -10.75 -5.35
N SER A 449 13.70 -11.36 -4.67
CA SER A 449 14.26 -12.66 -5.08
C SER A 449 13.24 -13.80 -5.02
N ARG A 450 12.43 -13.87 -3.96
CA ARG A 450 11.35 -14.89 -3.85
C ARG A 450 10.30 -14.76 -4.94
N ILE A 451 9.96 -13.52 -5.33
CA ILE A 451 9.05 -13.27 -6.45
C ILE A 451 9.67 -13.81 -7.73
N VAL A 452 10.93 -13.48 -8.01
CA VAL A 452 11.65 -13.92 -9.22
C VAL A 452 11.71 -15.46 -9.25
N ASP A 453 12.11 -16.10 -8.17
CA ASP A 453 12.17 -17.56 -8.03
C ASP A 453 10.81 -18.21 -8.30
N PHE A 454 9.72 -17.64 -7.79
CA PHE A 454 8.37 -18.12 -8.06
C PHE A 454 7.98 -17.95 -9.54
N LEU A 455 8.30 -16.83 -10.16
CA LEU A 455 7.99 -16.59 -11.57
C LEU A 455 8.71 -17.61 -12.47
N ILE A 456 9.99 -17.91 -12.20
CA ILE A 456 10.82 -18.80 -13.03
C ILE A 456 10.66 -20.30 -12.74
N SER A 457 10.30 -20.69 -11.51
CA SER A 457 10.22 -22.11 -11.13
C SER A 457 9.03 -22.82 -11.77
N THR A 458 7.92 -22.11 -11.93
CA THR A 458 6.65 -22.68 -12.41
C THR A 458 6.44 -22.51 -13.91
N SER A 459 7.41 -21.92 -14.64
CA SER A 459 7.42 -21.87 -16.11
C SER A 459 8.08 -23.09 -16.77
N LYS A 460 8.71 -23.97 -15.97
CA LYS A 460 9.41 -25.19 -16.43
C LYS A 460 8.52 -26.44 -16.50
N LEU A 461 7.20 -26.30 -16.39
CA LEU A 461 6.23 -27.40 -16.48
C LEU A 461 5.51 -27.41 -17.82
#